data_AF-A0A3M0Y147-F1
#
_entry.id   AF-A0A3M0Y147-F1
#
_cell.length_a   1.000
_cell.length_b   1.000
_cell.length_c   1.000
_cell.angle_alpha   90.00
_cell.angle_beta   90.00
_cell.angle_gamma   90.00
#
_symmetry.space_group_name_H-M   'P 1'
#
loop_
_entity.id
_entity.type
_entity.pdbx_description
1 polymer ?
#
loop_
_entity_poly.entity_id
_entity_poly.type
_entity_poly.pdbx_seq_one_letter_code
_entity_poly.pdbx_strand_id
1 'polypeptide(L)'
;RFDGVVRLSEQGLADWPLVGRILADRVAALSSDPSRESVLVIAHGPGDDAENARWLSAMEARLEAVRRLGPFREVRCETLREDWPDKRAAAEARIRAFVAERTDAGERVLVVPFRVAGFGPYAEVLSGLSYVADGRGLCPHPLVTRWLAEQAEALFEEQSQQQGAAGPR
;
A
#
# COMPACT_ATOMS: atom_id res chain seq x y z
N ARG A 1 17.28 -15.09 28.49
CA ARG A 1 17.47 -15.94 27.30
C ARG A 1 16.07 -16.30 26.83
N PHE A 2 15.72 -16.04 25.56
CA PHE A 2 14.39 -16.40 25.05
C PHE A 2 14.47 -17.85 24.55
N ASP A 3 13.81 -18.78 25.25
CA ASP A 3 13.75 -20.21 24.88
C ASP A 3 12.50 -20.49 24.03
N GLY A 4 12.20 -19.60 23.10
CA GLY A 4 11.04 -19.70 22.21
C GLY A 4 11.43 -19.93 20.76
N VAL A 5 10.47 -20.46 20.01
CA VAL A 5 10.59 -20.70 18.57
C VAL A 5 9.98 -19.52 17.83
N VAL A 6 10.75 -18.89 16.93
CA VAL A 6 10.26 -17.84 16.04
C VAL A 6 9.90 -18.45 14.69
N ARG A 7 8.77 -18.01 14.14
CA ARG A 7 8.29 -18.33 12.80
C ARG A 7 7.93 -17.03 12.10
N LEU A 8 8.18 -16.99 10.80
CA LEU A 8 7.91 -15.83 9.96
C LEU A 8 7.01 -16.31 8.82
N SER A 9 5.97 -15.54 8.53
CA SER A 9 5.17 -15.76 7.33
C SER A 9 6.05 -15.64 6.10
N GLU A 10 5.92 -16.56 5.14
CA GLU A 10 6.67 -16.50 3.89
C GLU A 10 6.25 -15.30 3.03
N GLN A 11 4.96 -14.97 3.04
CA GLN A 11 4.41 -13.85 2.31
C GLN A 11 4.28 -12.62 3.21
N GLY A 12 4.71 -11.45 2.73
CA GLY A 12 4.44 -10.17 3.41
C GLY A 12 3.00 -9.70 3.17
N LEU A 13 2.44 -8.88 4.07
CA LEU A 13 1.10 -8.31 3.89
C LEU A 13 0.97 -7.60 2.54
N ALA A 14 1.99 -6.84 2.13
CA ALA A 14 2.01 -6.14 0.84
C ALA A 14 1.90 -7.11 -0.34
N ASP A 15 2.40 -8.34 -0.22
CA ASP A 15 2.40 -9.37 -1.26
C ASP A 15 1.05 -10.09 -1.40
N TRP A 16 0.19 -9.96 -0.38
CA TRP A 16 -1.07 -10.68 -0.34
C TRP A 16 -2.04 -10.22 -1.45
N PRO A 17 -2.65 -11.13 -2.24
CA PRO A 17 -3.48 -10.79 -3.39
C PRO A 17 -4.66 -9.86 -3.07
N LEU A 18 -5.18 -9.91 -1.85
CA LEU A 18 -6.32 -9.09 -1.42
C LEU A 18 -5.96 -7.66 -0.99
N VAL A 19 -4.68 -7.26 -1.01
CA VAL A 19 -4.29 -5.86 -0.78
C VAL A 19 -4.92 -4.91 -1.80
N GLY A 20 -5.01 -5.32 -3.07
CA GLY A 20 -5.68 -4.51 -4.10
C GLY A 20 -7.13 -4.23 -3.75
N ARG A 21 -7.82 -5.17 -3.07
CA ARG A 21 -9.18 -4.97 -2.59
C ARG A 21 -9.25 -3.92 -1.48
N ILE A 22 -8.29 -3.90 -0.56
CA ILE A 22 -8.19 -2.88 0.48
C ILE A 22 -8.05 -1.49 -0.15
N LEU A 23 -7.16 -1.33 -1.13
CA LEU A 23 -6.97 -0.06 -1.84
C LEU A 23 -8.25 0.36 -2.57
N ALA A 24 -8.92 -0.58 -3.24
CA ALA A 24 -10.19 -0.33 -3.91
C ALA A 24 -11.28 0.14 -2.92
N ASP A 25 -11.42 -0.52 -1.77
CA ASP A 25 -12.41 -0.12 -0.76
C ASP A 25 -12.08 1.26 -0.16
N ARG A 26 -10.79 1.61 -0.01
CA ARG A 26 -10.36 2.97 0.41
C ARG A 26 -10.72 4.02 -0.64
N VAL A 27 -10.41 3.78 -1.91
CA VAL A 27 -10.75 4.70 -3.01
C VAL A 27 -12.25 4.86 -3.15
N ALA A 28 -13.02 3.76 -3.11
CA ALA A 28 -14.47 3.79 -3.22
C ALA A 28 -15.11 4.62 -2.10
N ALA A 29 -14.56 4.60 -0.89
CA ALA A 29 -15.04 5.42 0.23
C ALA A 29 -14.77 6.93 0.04
N LEU A 30 -13.79 7.31 -0.78
CA LEU A 30 -13.44 8.70 -1.06
C LEU A 30 -14.08 9.22 -2.35
N SER A 31 -14.26 8.34 -3.34
CA SER A 31 -14.73 8.66 -4.69
C SER A 31 -16.19 9.08 -4.71
N SER A 32 -16.51 10.04 -5.59
CA SER A 32 -17.86 10.55 -5.80
C SER A 32 -18.24 10.60 -7.29
N ASP A 33 -17.27 10.92 -8.15
CA ASP A 33 -17.40 10.88 -9.61
C ASP A 33 -16.05 10.43 -10.21
N PRO A 34 -15.85 9.11 -10.43
CA PRO A 34 -14.60 8.60 -10.97
C PRO A 34 -14.18 9.29 -12.28
N SER A 35 -15.13 9.69 -13.13
CA SER A 35 -14.84 10.32 -14.43
C SER A 35 -14.18 11.70 -14.33
N ARG A 36 -14.13 12.28 -13.12
CA ARG A 36 -13.52 13.58 -12.80
C ARG A 36 -12.44 13.46 -11.73
N GLU A 37 -12.01 12.24 -11.42
CA GLU A 37 -11.11 11.95 -10.31
C GLU A 37 -9.84 11.24 -10.79
N SER A 38 -8.72 11.57 -10.14
CA SER A 38 -7.46 10.84 -10.26
C SER A 38 -7.09 10.23 -8.92
N VAL A 39 -6.46 9.06 -8.94
CA VAL A 39 -6.03 8.34 -7.74
C VAL A 39 -4.51 8.29 -7.68
N LEU A 40 -3.96 8.73 -6.54
CA LEU A 40 -2.56 8.60 -6.20
C LEU A 40 -2.39 7.71 -4.97
N VAL A 41 -1.69 6.58 -5.14
CA VAL A 41 -1.32 5.70 -4.03
C VAL A 41 0.14 5.92 -3.65
N ILE A 42 0.42 6.29 -2.40
CA ILE A 42 1.78 6.63 -1.96
C ILE A 42 2.29 5.61 -0.94
N ALA A 43 3.48 5.06 -1.17
CA ALA A 43 4.20 4.21 -0.22
C ALA A 43 5.47 4.89 0.31
N HIS A 44 6.04 4.29 1.37
CA HIS A 44 7.36 4.67 1.89
C HIS A 44 8.46 4.46 0.84
N GLY A 45 8.58 3.23 0.30
CA GLY A 45 9.56 2.87 -0.71
C GLY A 45 10.99 2.63 -0.20
N PRO A 46 11.76 1.76 -0.88
CA PRO A 46 13.13 1.42 -0.50
C PRO A 46 14.17 2.41 -1.03
N GLY A 47 15.39 2.29 -0.51
CA GLY A 47 16.53 3.16 -0.85
C GLY A 47 17.28 2.76 -2.11
N ASP A 48 17.20 1.48 -2.50
CA ASP A 48 17.75 1.00 -3.77
C ASP A 48 16.80 1.29 -4.94
N ASP A 49 17.35 1.68 -6.09
CA ASP A 49 16.55 2.06 -7.26
C ASP A 49 15.90 0.84 -7.93
N ALA A 50 16.61 -0.30 -8.01
CA ALA A 50 16.07 -1.51 -8.62
C ALA A 50 14.98 -2.13 -7.72
N GLU A 51 15.18 -2.13 -6.41
CA GLU A 51 14.17 -2.51 -5.43
C GLU A 51 12.95 -1.58 -5.49
N ASN A 52 13.16 -0.27 -5.61
CA ASN A 52 12.07 0.68 -5.72
C ASN A 52 11.24 0.46 -7.00
N ALA A 53 11.90 0.14 -8.12
CA ALA A 53 11.22 -0.20 -9.36
C ALA A 53 10.38 -1.49 -9.22
N ARG A 54 10.92 -2.54 -8.57
CA ARG A 54 10.15 -3.76 -8.28
C ARG A 54 8.96 -3.46 -7.35
N TRP A 55 9.16 -2.63 -6.34
CA TRP A 55 8.13 -2.21 -5.39
C TRP A 55 6.99 -1.46 -6.09
N LEU A 56 7.31 -0.49 -6.93
CA LEU A 56 6.31 0.24 -7.73
C LEU A 56 5.58 -0.70 -8.68
N SER A 57 6.27 -1.62 -9.37
CA SER A 57 5.64 -2.60 -10.25
C SER A 57 4.65 -3.50 -9.49
N ALA A 58 5.00 -3.95 -8.29
CA ALA A 58 4.11 -4.72 -7.44
C ALA A 58 2.89 -3.90 -7.00
N MET A 59 3.08 -2.65 -6.57
CA MET A 59 1.97 -1.75 -6.23
C MET A 59 1.04 -1.54 -7.44
N GLU A 60 1.61 -1.31 -8.62
CA GLU A 60 0.88 -1.04 -9.86
C GLU A 60 -0.05 -2.21 -10.24
N ALA A 61 0.41 -3.45 -10.08
CA ALA A 61 -0.42 -4.64 -10.29
C ALA A 61 -1.65 -4.69 -9.37
N ARG A 62 -1.57 -4.11 -8.17
CA ARG A 62 -2.69 -4.07 -7.20
C ARG A 62 -3.70 -2.97 -7.53
N LEU A 63 -3.29 -1.91 -8.23
CA LEU A 63 -4.17 -0.82 -8.64
C LEU A 63 -5.19 -1.27 -9.69
N GLU A 64 -5.03 -2.45 -10.29
CA GLU A 64 -6.03 -3.04 -11.18
C GLU A 64 -7.40 -3.18 -10.48
N ALA A 65 -7.43 -3.48 -9.17
CA ALA A 65 -8.67 -3.48 -8.40
C ALA A 65 -9.31 -2.09 -8.27
N VAL A 66 -8.50 -1.03 -8.21
CA VAL A 66 -8.97 0.36 -8.17
C VAL A 66 -9.52 0.77 -9.54
N ARG A 67 -8.82 0.44 -10.62
CA ARG A 67 -9.23 0.75 -12.00
C ARG A 67 -10.60 0.18 -12.36
N ARG A 68 -10.94 -0.99 -11.80
CA ARG A 68 -12.26 -1.61 -12.00
C ARG A 68 -13.43 -0.90 -11.31
N LEU A 69 -13.18 0.06 -10.40
CA LEU A 69 -14.25 0.80 -9.73
C LEU A 69 -14.94 1.82 -10.64
N GLY A 70 -14.22 2.34 -11.65
CA GLY A 70 -14.78 3.34 -12.54
C GLY A 70 -13.74 4.01 -13.44
N PRO A 71 -14.19 4.89 -14.34
CA PRO A 71 -13.35 5.54 -15.35
C PRO A 71 -12.53 6.70 -14.77
N PHE A 72 -11.67 6.42 -13.78
CA PHE A 72 -10.72 7.40 -13.26
C PHE A 72 -9.88 8.02 -14.36
N ARG A 73 -9.63 9.31 -14.26
CA ARG A 73 -8.78 10.06 -15.20
C ARG A 73 -7.35 9.55 -15.20
N GLU A 74 -6.85 9.19 -14.03
CA GLU A 74 -5.57 8.52 -13.86
C GLU A 74 -5.56 7.71 -12.56
N VAL A 75 -4.88 6.57 -12.55
CA VAL A 75 -4.61 5.77 -11.35
C VAL A 75 -3.13 5.44 -11.36
N ARG A 76 -2.40 5.88 -10.34
CA ARG A 76 -0.93 5.76 -10.26
C ARG A 76 -0.47 5.46 -8.84
N CYS A 77 0.69 4.82 -8.72
CA CYS A 77 1.44 4.76 -7.46
C CYS A 77 2.78 5.52 -7.51
N GLU A 78 3.22 6.00 -6.34
CA GLU A 78 4.55 6.58 -6.12
C GLU A 78 5.13 6.10 -4.78
N THR A 79 6.45 6.22 -4.66
CA THR A 79 7.16 6.06 -3.40
C THR A 79 7.80 7.37 -2.99
N LEU A 80 7.60 7.80 -1.75
CA LEU A 80 8.20 9.05 -1.24
C LEU A 80 9.69 8.88 -0.89
N ARG A 81 10.14 7.64 -0.65
CA ARG A 81 11.51 7.28 -0.27
C ARG A 81 11.97 8.09 0.95
N GLU A 82 11.11 8.07 1.97
CA GLU A 82 11.10 9.01 3.11
C GLU A 82 12.44 9.15 3.84
N ASP A 83 13.14 8.03 4.00
CA ASP A 83 14.40 7.92 4.74
C ASP A 83 15.64 8.21 3.89
N TRP A 84 15.47 8.56 2.61
CA TRP A 84 16.57 8.67 1.64
C TRP A 84 16.67 10.10 1.10
N PRO A 85 17.35 11.04 1.77
CA PRO A 85 17.30 12.48 1.46
C PRO A 85 17.51 12.81 -0.04
N ASP A 86 18.53 12.23 -0.65
CA ASP A 86 18.89 12.45 -2.07
C ASP A 86 17.79 11.98 -3.04
N LYS A 87 17.01 10.97 -2.64
CA LYS A 87 15.92 10.40 -3.46
C LYS A 87 14.58 11.02 -3.12
N ARG A 88 14.38 11.38 -1.85
CA ARG A 88 13.16 11.96 -1.30
C ARG A 88 12.81 13.25 -2.03
N ALA A 89 13.74 14.17 -2.19
CA ALA A 89 13.46 15.47 -2.83
C ALA A 89 12.89 15.30 -4.24
N ALA A 90 13.46 14.39 -5.04
CA ALA A 90 12.97 14.10 -6.38
C ALA A 90 11.62 13.39 -6.37
N ALA A 91 11.38 12.47 -5.44
CA ALA A 91 10.10 11.79 -5.28
C ALA A 91 8.99 12.74 -4.84
N GLU A 92 9.28 13.59 -3.86
CA GLU A 92 8.39 14.63 -3.36
C GLU A 92 7.97 15.60 -4.48
N ALA A 93 8.94 16.05 -5.29
CA ALA A 93 8.65 16.89 -6.45
C ALA A 93 7.69 16.22 -7.44
N ARG A 94 7.90 14.93 -7.77
CA ARG A 94 6.99 14.18 -8.66
C ARG A 94 5.59 14.01 -8.08
N ILE A 95 5.50 13.69 -6.80
CA ILE A 95 4.23 13.53 -6.07
C ILE A 95 3.45 14.85 -6.08
N ARG A 96 4.09 15.96 -5.71
CA ARG A 96 3.47 17.28 -5.67
C ARG A 96 3.06 17.76 -7.06
N ALA A 97 3.93 17.56 -8.06
CA ALA A 97 3.63 17.91 -9.45
C ALA A 97 2.37 17.19 -9.96
N PHE A 98 2.26 15.88 -9.73
CA PHE A 98 1.07 15.13 -10.08
C PHE A 98 -0.20 15.73 -9.48
N VAL A 99 -0.22 15.97 -8.17
CA VAL A 99 -1.42 16.50 -7.49
C VAL A 99 -1.78 17.89 -8.02
N ALA A 100 -0.78 18.77 -8.22
CA ALA A 100 -1.00 20.10 -8.77
C ALA A 100 -1.54 20.04 -10.21
N GLU A 101 -0.89 19.30 -11.10
CA GLU A 101 -1.28 19.17 -12.51
C GLU A 101 -2.71 18.64 -12.69
N ARG A 102 -3.09 17.60 -11.95
CA ARG A 102 -4.46 17.06 -12.01
C ARG A 102 -5.48 18.07 -11.46
N THR A 103 -5.14 18.76 -10.38
CA THR A 103 -6.02 19.78 -9.79
C THR A 103 -6.21 20.97 -10.74
N ASP A 104 -5.13 21.44 -11.37
CA ASP A 104 -5.16 22.53 -12.36
C ASP A 104 -5.96 22.14 -13.62
N ALA A 105 -6.00 20.85 -13.95
CA ALA A 105 -6.87 20.29 -14.97
C ALA A 105 -8.37 20.18 -14.54
N GLY A 106 -8.72 20.65 -13.34
CA GLY A 106 -10.08 20.65 -12.81
C GLY A 106 -10.53 19.30 -12.25
N GLU A 107 -9.59 18.41 -11.93
CA GLU A 107 -9.85 17.08 -11.41
C GLU A 107 -9.69 17.02 -9.90
N ARG A 108 -10.40 16.07 -9.27
CA ARG A 108 -10.29 15.81 -7.85
C ARG A 108 -9.29 14.67 -7.61
N VAL A 109 -8.22 14.96 -6.86
CA VAL A 109 -7.18 13.96 -6.57
C VAL A 109 -7.48 13.23 -5.27
N LEU A 110 -7.62 11.91 -5.34
CA LEU A 110 -7.78 11.02 -4.19
C LEU A 110 -6.41 10.45 -3.81
N VAL A 111 -5.97 10.65 -2.57
CA VAL A 111 -4.67 10.18 -2.08
C VAL A 111 -4.88 9.09 -1.04
N VAL A 112 -4.34 7.90 -1.32
CA VAL A 112 -4.45 6.72 -0.44
C VAL A 112 -3.06 6.23 -0.03
N PRO A 113 -2.77 6.08 1.28
CA PRO A 113 -1.47 5.58 1.72
C PRO A 113 -1.39 4.05 1.57
N PHE A 114 -0.36 3.57 0.88
CA PHE A 114 0.07 2.17 0.93
C PHE A 114 1.02 1.97 2.11
N ARG A 115 0.44 2.05 3.31
CA ARG A 115 1.15 1.87 4.59
C ARG A 115 0.37 0.92 5.47
N VAL A 116 1.04 0.25 6.40
CA VAL A 116 0.34 -0.57 7.40
C VAL A 116 -0.69 0.27 8.15
N ALA A 117 -0.32 1.47 8.61
CA ALA A 117 -1.24 2.37 9.30
C ALA A 117 -0.92 3.84 9.03
N GLY A 118 -1.95 4.68 9.17
CA GLY A 118 -1.86 6.13 9.08
C GLY A 118 -1.47 6.66 7.69
N PHE A 119 -1.33 7.99 7.63
CA PHE A 119 -1.02 8.72 6.41
C PHE A 119 0.48 9.02 6.24
N GLY A 120 1.29 8.79 7.27
CA GLY A 120 2.71 9.16 7.23
C GLY A 120 2.94 10.66 7.03
N PRO A 121 4.08 11.07 6.43
CA PRO A 121 4.41 12.47 6.20
C PRO A 121 3.68 13.08 5.00
N TYR A 122 2.72 12.37 4.39
CA TYR A 122 2.09 12.79 3.14
C TYR A 122 1.28 14.08 3.30
N ALA A 123 0.75 14.37 4.49
CA ALA A 123 0.05 15.64 4.76
C ALA A 123 0.99 16.85 4.65
N GLU A 124 2.21 16.74 5.21
CA GLU A 124 3.24 17.77 5.11
C GLU A 124 3.73 17.90 3.66
N VAL A 125 4.04 16.76 3.03
CA VAL A 125 4.47 16.69 1.62
C VAL A 125 3.45 17.29 0.66
N LEU A 126 2.16 17.23 0.96
CA LEU A 126 1.08 17.77 0.12
C LEU A 126 0.53 19.09 0.64
N SER A 127 1.20 19.74 1.60
CA SER A 127 0.78 21.02 2.13
C SER A 127 0.61 22.07 1.03
N GLY A 128 -0.51 22.80 1.09
CA GLY A 128 -0.88 23.82 0.09
C GLY A 128 -1.49 23.27 -1.21
N LEU A 129 -1.65 21.95 -1.37
CA LEU A 129 -2.30 21.34 -2.53
C LEU A 129 -3.72 20.88 -2.18
N SER A 130 -4.61 20.88 -3.18
CA SER A 130 -5.98 20.35 -3.01
C SER A 130 -6.00 18.86 -3.31
N TYR A 131 -6.45 18.06 -2.35
CA TYR A 131 -6.63 16.62 -2.50
C TYR A 131 -7.65 16.11 -1.48
N VAL A 132 -8.10 14.86 -1.64
CA VAL A 132 -8.94 14.18 -0.67
C VAL A 132 -8.24 12.93 -0.16
N ALA A 133 -8.17 12.80 1.16
CA ALA A 133 -7.69 11.61 1.85
C ALA A 133 -8.44 11.44 3.18
N ASP A 134 -8.59 10.20 3.64
CA ASP A 134 -9.05 9.89 5.01
C ASP A 134 -7.89 9.48 5.94
N GLY A 135 -6.66 9.48 5.40
CA GLY A 135 -5.45 9.15 6.14
C GLY A 135 -5.30 7.68 6.53
N ARG A 136 -6.19 6.79 6.11
CA ARG A 136 -6.17 5.38 6.55
C ARG A 136 -5.32 4.52 5.63
N GLY A 137 -4.32 3.88 6.20
CA GLY A 137 -3.56 2.81 5.57
C GLY A 137 -4.35 1.51 5.36
N LEU A 138 -3.61 0.42 5.24
CA LEU A 138 -4.15 -0.93 5.16
C LEU A 138 -4.94 -1.26 6.43
N CYS A 139 -4.41 -0.92 7.61
CA CYS A 139 -5.16 -0.93 8.86
C CYS A 139 -6.06 0.31 8.98
N PRO A 140 -7.26 0.18 9.57
CA PRO A 140 -7.80 -1.00 10.24
C PRO A 140 -8.73 -1.84 9.33
N HIS A 141 -8.36 -2.10 8.07
CA HIS A 141 -9.24 -2.86 7.18
C HIS A 141 -9.41 -4.31 7.66
N PRO A 142 -10.65 -4.86 7.71
CA PRO A 142 -10.90 -6.23 8.19
C PRO A 142 -10.11 -7.31 7.42
N LEU A 143 -9.78 -7.05 6.16
CA LEU A 143 -8.93 -7.96 5.38
C LEU A 143 -7.52 -8.11 5.96
N VAL A 144 -6.98 -7.13 6.69
CA VAL A 144 -5.69 -7.31 7.38
C VAL A 144 -5.83 -8.33 8.51
N THR A 145 -6.94 -8.31 9.25
CA THR A 145 -7.23 -9.34 10.27
C THR A 145 -7.34 -10.73 9.64
N ARG A 146 -8.01 -10.82 8.49
CA ARG A 146 -8.10 -12.07 7.73
C ARG A 146 -6.71 -12.57 7.31
N TRP A 147 -5.87 -11.70 6.76
CA TRP A 147 -4.50 -12.07 6.37
C TRP A 147 -3.71 -12.60 7.57
N LEU A 148 -3.77 -11.92 8.72
CA LEU A 148 -3.11 -12.38 9.94
C LEU A 148 -3.58 -13.78 10.37
N ALA A 149 -4.89 -14.06 10.29
CA ALA A 149 -5.43 -15.37 10.60
C ALA A 149 -4.94 -16.45 9.62
N GLU A 150 -4.96 -16.17 8.31
CA GLU A 150 -4.45 -17.09 7.27
C GLU A 150 -2.96 -17.41 7.48
N GLN A 151 -2.13 -16.41 7.82
CA GLN A 151 -0.71 -16.65 8.08
C GLN A 151 -0.49 -17.44 9.38
N ALA A 152 -1.26 -17.15 10.44
CA ALA A 152 -1.14 -17.87 11.70
C ALA A 152 -1.52 -19.34 11.54
N GLU A 153 -2.61 -19.63 10.83
CA GLU A 153 -3.07 -21.00 10.55
C GLU A 153 -2.01 -21.80 9.79
N ALA A 154 -1.47 -21.26 8.70
CA ALA A 154 -0.42 -21.91 7.92
C ALA A 154 0.82 -22.25 8.77
N LEU A 155 1.30 -21.32 9.60
CA LEU A 155 2.46 -21.53 10.45
C LEU A 155 2.24 -22.59 11.54
N PHE A 156 1.01 -22.72 12.07
CA PHE A 156 0.67 -23.75 13.05
C PHE A 156 0.47 -25.13 12.42
N GLU A 157 -0.03 -25.21 11.19
CA GLU A 157 -0.14 -26.46 10.45
C GLU A 157 1.24 -27.06 10.12
N GLU A 158 2.18 -26.24 9.64
CA GLU A 158 3.57 -26.65 9.38
C GLU A 158 4.25 -27.24 10.62
N GLN A 159 4.02 -26.62 11.80
CA GLN A 159 4.53 -27.13 13.06
C GLN A 159 3.98 -28.52 13.38
N SER A 160 2.67 -28.73 13.20
CA SER A 160 2.02 -30.00 13.48
C SER A 160 2.56 -31.13 12.59
N GLN A 161 2.82 -30.81 11.31
CA GLN A 161 3.40 -31.76 10.35
C GLN A 161 4.87 -32.08 10.67
N GLN A 162 5.67 -31.08 11.04
CA GLN A 162 7.08 -31.28 11.45
C GLN A 162 7.20 -32.10 12.74
N GLN A 163 6.28 -31.94 13.70
CA GLN A 163 6.25 -32.73 14.93
C GLN A 163 5.77 -34.17 14.70
N GLY A 164 4.81 -34.38 13.79
CA GLY A 164 4.35 -35.72 13.40
C GLY A 164 5.40 -36.52 12.62
N ALA A 165 6.19 -35.88 11.77
CA ALA A 165 7.29 -36.51 11.03
C ALA A 165 8.49 -36.91 11.91
N ALA A 166 8.59 -36.37 13.12
CA ALA A 166 9.62 -36.68 14.11
C ALA A 166 9.20 -37.77 15.14
N GLY A 167 8.05 -38.44 14.95
CA GLY A 167 7.54 -39.52 15.81
C GLY A 167 8.42 -40.80 15.82
N PRO A 168 8.33 -41.63 16.87
CA PRO A 168 9.48 -42.28 17.52
C PRO A 168 10.14 -43.39 16.69
N ARG A 169 11.48 -43.43 16.76
CA ARG A 169 12.29 -44.60 16.39
C ARG A 169 12.14 -45.72 17.41
#